data_AF-A0A2E3VWW2-F1
#
_entry.id   AF-A0A2E3VWW2-F1
#
_cell.length_a   1.000
_cell.length_b   1.000
_cell.length_c   1.000
_cell.angle_alpha   90.00
_cell.angle_beta   90.00
_cell.angle_gamma   90.00
#
_symmetry.space_group_name_H-M   'P 1'
#
loop_
_entity.id
_entity.type
_entity.pdbx_description
1 polymer ?
#
loop_
_entity_poly.entity_id
_entity_poly.type
_entity_poly.pdbx_seq_one_letter_code
_entity_poly.pdbx_strand_id
1 'polypeptide(L)'
;MSYIELITAFVAPWVVLELLLLFKRNDPIRTVLSGVIVTGILTLIISSPLNQILAQQDILVFNRFESLYMVGSLPIEIYGLIAGMCLFSGLILYFLRPRIHPVRFPSRWIKLGGIAFFAPLAITCIIMLREPTFAHMGVILLWFSFVMGAMWLFGGSLVWRTKSRFILATLISTIYFSLIDAFAIHKGYWIVNASLSSGITIFGLPIERSLFYLCLNLAFCQGLELFWYVNRRKGLFTERARIR
;
A
#
# COMPACT_ATOMS: atom_id res chain seq x y z
N MET A 1 -1.37 -4.65 -25.81
CA MET A 1 -0.54 -5.17 -24.71
C MET A 1 -1.52 -5.69 -23.68
N SER A 2 -1.37 -6.92 -23.19
CA SER A 2 -2.29 -7.48 -22.18
C SER A 2 -2.01 -6.92 -20.78
N TYR A 3 -2.93 -7.09 -19.83
CA TYR A 3 -2.70 -6.69 -18.42
C TYR A 3 -1.47 -7.37 -17.81
N ILE A 4 -1.21 -8.63 -18.17
CA ILE A 4 -0.02 -9.36 -17.75
C ILE A 4 1.25 -8.71 -18.29
N GLU A 5 1.25 -8.32 -19.56
CA GLU A 5 2.43 -7.69 -20.18
C GLU A 5 2.77 -6.38 -19.48
N LEU A 6 1.77 -5.59 -19.09
CA LEU A 6 1.97 -4.39 -18.29
C LEU A 6 2.64 -4.74 -16.94
N ILE A 7 2.07 -5.68 -16.19
CA ILE A 7 2.57 -6.05 -14.86
C ILE A 7 3.97 -6.66 -14.97
N THR A 8 4.19 -7.56 -15.91
CA THR A 8 5.49 -8.19 -16.10
C THR A 8 6.53 -7.17 -16.51
N ALA A 9 6.22 -6.22 -17.39
CA ALA A 9 7.17 -5.17 -17.80
C ALA A 9 7.53 -4.22 -16.64
N PHE A 10 6.56 -3.81 -15.83
CA PHE A 10 6.76 -2.77 -14.82
C PHE A 10 7.00 -3.27 -13.40
N VAL A 11 6.68 -4.52 -13.08
CA VAL A 11 6.81 -5.09 -11.73
C VAL A 11 7.91 -6.15 -11.67
N ALA A 12 8.00 -7.04 -12.66
CA ALA A 12 8.92 -8.18 -12.59
C ALA A 12 10.41 -7.77 -12.48
N PRO A 13 10.92 -6.74 -13.19
CA PRO A 13 12.32 -6.32 -13.05
C PRO A 13 12.68 -5.95 -11.62
N TRP A 14 11.76 -5.30 -10.91
CA TRP A 14 11.96 -4.90 -9.53
C TRP A 14 11.93 -6.09 -8.58
N VAL A 15 10.96 -6.99 -8.73
CA VAL A 15 10.91 -8.21 -7.91
C VAL A 15 12.20 -9.04 -8.05
N VAL A 16 12.72 -9.18 -9.27
CA VAL A 16 14.00 -9.85 -9.52
C VAL A 16 15.16 -9.12 -8.85
N LEU A 17 15.27 -7.80 -9.07
CA LEU A 17 16.32 -6.99 -8.47
C LEU A 17 16.30 -7.08 -6.93
N GLU A 18 15.12 -7.03 -6.34
CA GLU A 18 14.97 -7.02 -4.89
C GLU A 18 15.29 -8.38 -4.26
N LEU A 19 14.92 -9.48 -4.92
CA LEU A 19 15.36 -10.81 -4.50
C LEU A 19 16.89 -10.92 -4.52
N LEU A 20 17.55 -10.41 -5.57
CA LEU A 20 19.02 -10.39 -5.66
C LEU A 20 19.66 -9.55 -4.56
N LEU A 21 19.06 -8.40 -4.22
CA LEU A 21 19.58 -7.51 -3.17
C LEU A 21 19.34 -8.07 -1.76
N LEU A 22 18.29 -8.85 -1.53
CA LEU A 22 18.06 -9.58 -0.27
C LEU A 22 19.18 -10.58 0.01
N PHE A 23 19.62 -11.34 -1.00
CA PHE A 23 20.71 -12.31 -0.85
C PHE A 23 22.04 -11.69 -0.45
N LYS A 24 22.26 -10.40 -0.76
CA LYS A 24 23.48 -9.69 -0.36
C LYS A 24 23.49 -9.28 1.11
N ARG A 25 22.38 -9.38 1.83
CA ARG A 25 22.23 -8.87 3.20
C ARG A 25 22.10 -10.04 4.17
N ASN A 26 22.95 -10.09 5.20
CA ASN A 26 22.97 -11.14 6.25
C ASN A 26 21.77 -11.08 7.23
N ASP A 27 20.61 -10.60 6.82
CA ASP A 27 19.39 -10.65 7.65
C ASP A 27 18.62 -11.96 7.37
N PRO A 28 17.82 -12.46 8.32
CA PRO A 28 17.05 -13.69 8.12
C PRO A 28 15.96 -13.49 7.06
N ILE A 29 16.29 -13.89 5.83
CA ILE A 29 15.47 -13.66 4.62
C ILE A 29 14.05 -14.19 4.78
N ARG A 30 13.88 -15.32 5.48
CA ARG A 30 12.57 -15.90 5.78
C ARG A 30 11.68 -14.96 6.59
N THR A 31 12.24 -14.26 7.57
CA THR A 31 11.49 -13.32 8.43
C THR A 31 11.14 -12.04 7.67
N VAL A 32 12.02 -11.59 6.77
CA VAL A 32 11.76 -10.43 5.90
C VAL A 32 10.64 -10.76 4.91
N LEU A 33 10.79 -11.84 4.13
CA LEU A 33 9.84 -12.26 3.11
C LEU A 33 8.48 -12.65 3.71
N SER A 34 8.45 -13.36 4.84
CA SER A 34 7.18 -13.68 5.51
C SER A 34 6.43 -12.42 5.92
N GLY A 35 7.12 -11.34 6.32
CA GLY A 35 6.46 -10.05 6.59
C GLY A 35 5.85 -9.45 5.34
N VAL A 36 6.61 -9.39 4.25
CA VAL A 36 6.11 -8.85 2.98
C VAL A 36 4.92 -9.66 2.46
N ILE A 37 5.00 -10.99 2.51
CA ILE A 37 3.94 -11.90 2.04
C ILE A 37 2.70 -11.80 2.94
N VAL A 38 2.84 -11.94 4.27
CA VAL A 38 1.70 -11.93 5.19
C VAL A 38 1.02 -10.56 5.17
N THR A 39 1.79 -9.47 5.26
CA THR A 39 1.23 -8.12 5.19
C THR A 39 0.65 -7.83 3.81
N GLY A 40 1.27 -8.31 2.72
CA GLY A 40 0.75 -8.15 1.37
C GLY A 40 -0.58 -8.86 1.16
N ILE A 41 -0.74 -10.09 1.68
CA ILE A 41 -2.02 -10.82 1.67
C ILE A 41 -3.08 -10.05 2.45
N LEU A 42 -2.75 -9.54 3.64
CA LEU A 42 -3.68 -8.71 4.42
C LEU A 42 -4.07 -7.43 3.66
N THR A 43 -3.13 -6.78 3.00
CA THR A 43 -3.37 -5.60 2.16
C THR A 43 -4.31 -5.92 1.00
N LEU A 44 -4.14 -7.06 0.33
CA LEU A 44 -5.07 -7.52 -0.71
C LEU A 44 -6.47 -7.75 -0.14
N ILE A 45 -6.59 -8.43 1.01
CA ILE A 45 -7.88 -8.69 1.66
C ILE A 45 -8.58 -7.38 2.04
N ILE A 46 -7.86 -6.43 2.63
CA ILE A 46 -8.42 -5.16 3.12
C ILE A 46 -8.81 -4.24 1.96
N SER A 47 -8.07 -4.26 0.85
CA SER A 47 -8.31 -3.38 -0.30
C SER A 47 -9.25 -3.96 -1.35
N SER A 48 -9.44 -5.29 -1.38
CA SER A 48 -10.29 -5.97 -2.37
C SER A 48 -11.74 -5.44 -2.36
N PRO A 49 -12.44 -5.32 -1.20
CA PRO A 49 -13.82 -4.84 -1.20
C PRO A 49 -13.97 -3.44 -1.79
N LEU A 50 -13.06 -2.53 -1.44
CA LEU A 50 -13.05 -1.17 -1.95
C LEU A 50 -12.86 -1.17 -3.48
N ASN A 51 -11.90 -1.93 -4.01
CA ASN A 51 -11.72 -2.03 -5.46
C ASN A 51 -12.96 -2.62 -6.16
N GLN A 52 -13.59 -3.62 -5.58
CA GLN A 52 -14.80 -4.25 -6.16
C GLN A 52 -15.95 -3.24 -6.24
N ILE A 53 -16.17 -2.46 -5.18
CA ILE A 53 -17.18 -1.38 -5.17
C ILE A 53 -16.88 -0.36 -6.27
N LEU A 54 -15.61 0.06 -6.41
CA LEU A 54 -15.23 1.05 -7.42
C LEU A 54 -15.48 0.53 -8.85
N ALA A 55 -15.18 -0.74 -9.10
CA ALA A 55 -15.43 -1.38 -10.39
C ALA A 55 -16.93 -1.59 -10.65
N GLN A 56 -17.72 -1.93 -9.63
CA GLN A 56 -19.19 -2.10 -9.74
C GLN A 56 -19.94 -0.79 -9.99
N GLN A 57 -19.36 0.34 -9.59
CA GLN A 57 -19.91 1.68 -9.82
C GLN A 57 -19.47 2.27 -11.16
N ASP A 58 -18.80 1.50 -12.02
CA ASP A 58 -18.26 1.93 -13.32
C ASP A 58 -17.33 3.15 -13.22
N ILE A 59 -16.70 3.36 -12.06
CA ILE A 59 -15.67 4.40 -11.89
C ILE A 59 -14.41 3.96 -12.60
N LEU A 60 -14.04 2.67 -12.44
CA LEU A 60 -12.99 2.03 -13.20
C LEU A 60 -13.58 0.91 -14.03
N VAL A 61 -13.48 1.06 -15.35
CA VAL A 61 -13.99 0.11 -16.32
C VAL A 61 -12.82 -0.65 -16.93
N PHE A 62 -12.87 -1.97 -16.84
CA PHE A 62 -11.84 -2.87 -17.36
C PHE A 62 -12.33 -3.63 -18.59
N ASN A 63 -11.42 -3.83 -19.55
CA ASN A 63 -11.66 -4.69 -20.69
C ASN A 63 -11.64 -6.16 -20.24
N ARG A 64 -12.78 -6.84 -20.36
CA ARG A 64 -12.89 -8.24 -19.94
C ARG A 64 -12.12 -9.21 -20.82
N PHE A 65 -11.88 -8.87 -22.09
CA PHE A 65 -11.23 -9.76 -23.05
C PHE A 65 -9.70 -9.77 -22.93
N GLU A 66 -9.11 -8.79 -22.23
CA GLU A 66 -7.66 -8.69 -22.02
C GLU A 66 -7.21 -9.28 -20.68
N SER A 67 -8.16 -9.71 -19.85
CA SER A 67 -7.88 -10.39 -18.58
C SER A 67 -7.82 -11.90 -18.75
N LEU A 68 -6.88 -12.52 -18.05
CA LEU A 68 -6.82 -13.97 -17.85
C LEU A 68 -8.05 -14.49 -17.14
N TYR A 69 -8.49 -13.78 -16.10
CA TYR A 69 -9.55 -14.22 -15.22
C TYR A 69 -10.16 -13.06 -14.45
N MET A 70 -11.49 -13.01 -14.39
CA MET A 70 -12.23 -12.03 -13.60
C MET A 70 -12.56 -12.58 -12.21
N VAL A 71 -12.11 -11.90 -11.18
CA VAL A 71 -12.55 -12.11 -9.80
C VAL A 71 -13.64 -11.06 -9.52
N GLY A 72 -14.91 -11.46 -9.57
CA GLY A 72 -16.03 -10.52 -9.47
C GLY A 72 -16.00 -9.51 -10.63
N SER A 73 -15.87 -8.21 -10.31
CA SER A 73 -15.80 -7.13 -11.32
C SER A 73 -14.37 -6.74 -11.71
N LEU A 74 -13.35 -7.39 -11.15
CA LEU A 74 -11.94 -7.02 -11.33
C LEU A 74 -11.12 -8.09 -12.04
N PRO A 75 -10.25 -7.71 -12.98
CA PRO A 75 -9.22 -8.60 -13.50
C PRO A 75 -8.30 -9.11 -12.39
N ILE A 76 -7.91 -10.38 -12.42
CA ILE A 76 -6.95 -10.99 -11.49
C ILE A 76 -5.62 -10.23 -11.48
N GLU A 77 -5.27 -9.63 -12.61
CA GLU A 77 -4.08 -8.82 -12.82
C GLU A 77 -4.04 -7.60 -11.89
N ILE A 78 -5.18 -7.00 -11.54
CA ILE A 78 -5.20 -5.86 -10.59
C ILE A 78 -4.72 -6.30 -9.20
N TYR A 79 -5.05 -7.52 -8.79
CA TYR A 79 -4.50 -8.11 -7.58
C TYR A 79 -3.00 -8.38 -7.72
N GLY A 80 -2.55 -8.80 -8.90
CA GLY A 80 -1.13 -8.93 -9.23
C GLY A 80 -0.37 -7.60 -9.15
N LEU A 81 -0.98 -6.50 -9.60
CA LEU A 81 -0.40 -5.16 -9.49
C LEU A 81 -0.28 -4.72 -8.03
N ILE A 82 -1.30 -4.96 -7.20
CA ILE A 82 -1.26 -4.66 -5.75
C ILE A 82 -0.21 -5.54 -5.04
N ALA A 83 -0.12 -6.83 -5.39
CA ALA A 83 0.90 -7.72 -4.85
C ALA A 83 2.31 -7.25 -5.24
N GLY A 84 2.49 -6.84 -6.49
CA GLY A 84 3.70 -6.22 -7.00
C GLY A 84 4.09 -4.96 -6.23
N MET A 85 3.12 -4.10 -5.94
CA MET A 85 3.29 -2.92 -5.10
C MET A 85 3.74 -3.29 -3.69
N CYS A 86 3.12 -4.29 -3.06
CA CYS A 86 3.52 -4.73 -1.72
C CYS A 86 4.97 -5.24 -1.70
N LEU A 87 5.41 -5.98 -2.73
CA LEU A 87 6.79 -6.41 -2.85
C LEU A 87 7.73 -5.20 -2.97
N PHE A 88 7.46 -4.34 -3.96
CA PHE A 88 8.24 -3.13 -4.23
C PHE A 88 8.40 -2.23 -3.00
N SER A 89 7.27 -1.85 -2.40
CA SER A 89 7.24 -0.99 -1.21
C SER A 89 7.92 -1.63 -0.01
N GLY A 90 7.72 -2.94 0.17
CA GLY A 90 8.28 -3.69 1.29
C GLY A 90 9.80 -3.74 1.23
N LEU A 91 10.35 -3.82 0.02
CA LEU A 91 11.77 -3.96 -0.22
C LEU A 91 12.47 -2.60 -0.20
N ILE A 92 11.88 -1.55 -0.77
CA ILE A 92 12.36 -0.17 -0.54
C ILE A 92 12.41 0.16 0.94
N LEU A 93 11.33 -0.14 1.68
CA LEU A 93 11.28 0.10 3.12
C LEU A 93 12.37 -0.70 3.84
N TYR A 94 12.59 -1.96 3.47
CA TYR A 94 13.65 -2.81 4.01
C TYR A 94 15.06 -2.22 3.78
N PHE A 95 15.36 -1.71 2.59
CA PHE A 95 16.67 -1.10 2.27
C PHE A 95 16.88 0.23 2.98
N LEU A 96 15.83 1.04 3.12
CA LEU A 96 15.90 2.33 3.83
C LEU A 96 15.98 2.17 5.36
N ARG A 97 15.61 1.00 5.89
CA ARG A 97 15.51 0.76 7.34
C ARG A 97 16.88 0.58 8.01
N PRO A 98 17.18 1.32 9.10
CA PRO A 98 18.33 1.01 9.93
C PRO A 98 18.13 -0.28 10.72
N ARG A 99 19.23 -0.86 11.19
CA ARG A 99 19.20 -1.88 12.24
C ARG A 99 18.80 -1.25 13.58
N ILE A 100 17.51 -0.95 13.76
CA ILE A 100 16.99 -0.34 15.00
C ILE A 100 16.81 -1.43 16.07
N HIS A 101 17.39 -1.20 17.25
CA HIS A 101 17.28 -2.03 18.46
C HIS A 101 15.87 -2.01 19.10
N PRO A 102 15.52 -3.00 19.95
CA PRO A 102 14.22 -3.07 20.60
C PRO A 102 13.90 -1.78 21.38
N VAL A 103 12.65 -1.32 21.24
CA VAL A 103 12.21 0.02 21.62
C VAL A 103 11.56 0.00 23.01
N ARG A 104 11.90 0.96 23.88
CA ARG A 104 11.13 1.29 25.09
C ARG A 104 9.78 1.92 24.70
N PHE A 105 8.72 1.52 25.41
CA PHE A 105 7.30 1.83 25.13
C PHE A 105 6.99 3.27 24.68
N PRO A 106 5.95 3.45 23.88
CA PRO A 106 5.59 4.73 23.27
C PRO A 106 5.08 5.78 24.26
N SER A 107 5.44 7.04 24.02
CA SER A 107 4.82 8.20 24.67
C SER A 107 3.32 8.26 24.36
N ARG A 108 2.48 8.36 25.39
CA ARG A 108 1.00 8.51 25.28
C ARG A 108 0.59 9.59 24.27
N TRP A 109 1.41 10.63 24.14
CA TRP A 109 1.21 11.77 23.26
C TRP A 109 1.26 11.41 21.77
N ILE A 110 2.08 10.42 21.39
CA ILE A 110 2.15 9.98 19.98
C ILE A 110 0.88 9.19 19.61
N LYS A 111 0.34 8.40 20.55
CA LYS A 111 -0.94 7.69 20.35
C LYS A 111 -2.10 8.69 20.23
N LEU A 112 -2.17 9.64 21.16
CA LEU A 112 -3.16 10.73 21.14
C LEU A 112 -3.06 11.57 19.87
N GLY A 113 -1.85 11.87 19.39
CA GLY A 113 -1.63 12.60 18.15
C GLY A 113 -2.20 11.90 16.91
N GLY A 114 -2.15 10.56 16.85
CA GLY A 114 -2.80 9.82 15.78
C GLY A 114 -4.31 9.87 15.85
N ILE A 115 -4.89 9.71 17.05
CA ILE A 115 -6.34 9.85 17.26
C ILE A 115 -6.80 11.26 16.84
N ALA A 116 -6.06 12.28 17.26
CA ALA A 116 -6.33 13.68 16.91
C ALA A 116 -6.20 13.98 15.41
N PHE A 117 -5.51 13.13 14.64
CA PHE A 117 -5.41 13.26 13.19
C PHE A 117 -6.49 12.44 12.45
N PHE A 118 -6.62 11.16 12.77
CA PHE A 118 -7.53 10.25 12.05
C PHE A 118 -9.00 10.50 12.38
N ALA A 119 -9.34 10.96 13.59
CA ALA A 119 -10.74 11.23 13.94
C ALA A 119 -11.32 12.43 13.17
N PRO A 120 -10.66 13.61 13.13
CA PRO A 120 -11.12 14.71 12.26
C PRO A 120 -11.12 14.32 10.77
N LEU A 121 -10.09 13.59 10.31
CA LEU A 121 -10.04 13.12 8.93
C LEU A 121 -11.26 12.25 8.59
N ALA A 122 -11.62 11.30 9.45
CA ALA A 122 -12.81 10.48 9.25
C ALA A 122 -14.10 11.32 9.21
N ILE A 123 -14.22 12.35 10.06
CA ILE A 123 -15.37 13.28 10.04
C ILE A 123 -15.41 14.05 8.72
N THR A 124 -14.28 14.59 8.25
CA THR A 124 -14.21 15.28 6.96
C THR A 124 -14.60 14.33 5.82
N CYS A 125 -14.17 13.08 5.86
CA CYS A 125 -14.55 12.09 4.85
C CYS A 125 -16.05 11.82 4.85
N ILE A 126 -16.70 11.75 6.03
CA ILE A 126 -18.16 11.61 6.14
C ILE A 126 -18.89 12.81 5.52
N ILE A 127 -18.35 14.02 5.68
CA ILE A 127 -18.89 15.22 5.04
C ILE A 127 -18.76 15.12 3.52
N MET A 128 -17.59 14.67 3.02
CA MET A 128 -17.35 14.49 1.58
C MET A 128 -18.29 13.46 0.93
N LEU A 129 -18.78 12.46 1.69
CA LEU A 129 -19.76 11.50 1.18
C LEU A 129 -21.10 12.14 0.78
N ARG A 130 -21.39 13.36 1.26
CA ARG A 130 -22.62 14.10 0.90
C ARG A 130 -22.52 14.80 -0.44
N GLU A 131 -21.30 15.05 -0.92
CA GLU A 131 -21.04 15.72 -2.19
C GLU A 131 -20.74 14.69 -3.27
N PRO A 132 -21.58 14.54 -4.32
CA PRO A 132 -21.40 13.50 -5.35
C PRO A 132 -20.00 13.51 -5.98
N THR A 133 -19.46 14.69 -6.22
CA THR A 133 -18.13 14.92 -6.81
C THR A 133 -16.98 14.39 -5.95
N PHE A 134 -17.13 14.42 -4.62
CA PHE A 134 -16.08 14.02 -3.66
C PHE A 134 -16.38 12.71 -2.94
N ALA A 135 -17.56 12.11 -3.17
CA ALA A 135 -18.01 10.93 -2.47
C ALA A 135 -17.00 9.78 -2.59
N HIS A 136 -16.47 9.53 -3.79
CA HIS A 136 -15.47 8.47 -4.01
C HIS A 136 -14.17 8.71 -3.26
N MET A 137 -13.65 9.94 -3.27
CA MET A 137 -12.49 10.32 -2.48
C MET A 137 -12.76 10.13 -0.98
N GLY A 138 -13.97 10.51 -0.53
CA GLY A 138 -14.44 10.33 0.84
C GLY A 138 -14.46 8.86 1.26
N VAL A 139 -14.97 7.95 0.42
CA VAL A 139 -14.98 6.51 0.71
C VAL A 139 -13.56 5.96 0.89
N ILE A 140 -12.65 6.27 -0.03
CA ILE A 140 -11.24 5.81 0.02
C ILE A 140 -10.60 6.29 1.33
N LEU A 141 -10.65 7.59 1.59
CA LEU A 141 -10.01 8.19 2.76
C LEU A 141 -10.65 7.70 4.07
N LEU A 142 -11.98 7.53 4.13
CA LEU A 142 -12.66 7.01 5.31
C LEU A 142 -12.23 5.58 5.64
N TRP A 143 -12.21 4.71 4.61
CA TRP A 143 -11.81 3.30 4.76
C TRP A 143 -10.40 3.17 5.33
N PHE A 144 -9.44 3.90 4.73
CA PHE A 144 -8.05 3.84 5.19
C PHE A 144 -7.80 4.61 6.47
N SER A 145 -8.58 5.64 6.78
CA SER A 145 -8.52 6.32 8.09
C SER A 145 -8.84 5.36 9.23
N PHE A 146 -9.84 4.49 9.04
CA PHE A 146 -10.18 3.47 10.03
C PHE A 146 -9.05 2.43 10.19
N VAL A 147 -8.57 1.88 9.07
CA VAL A 147 -7.49 0.87 9.07
C VAL A 147 -6.22 1.43 9.71
N MET A 148 -5.75 2.59 9.23
CA MET A 148 -4.52 3.22 9.73
C MET A 148 -4.66 3.72 11.16
N GLY A 149 -5.82 4.27 11.53
CA GLY A 149 -6.12 4.70 12.89
C GLY A 149 -6.01 3.54 13.89
N ALA A 150 -6.62 2.40 13.57
CA ALA A 150 -6.51 1.19 14.38
C ALA A 150 -5.04 0.71 14.52
N MET A 151 -4.30 0.69 13.41
CA MET A 151 -2.88 0.30 13.42
C MET A 151 -1.99 1.31 14.18
N TRP A 152 -2.36 2.59 14.22
CA TRP A 152 -1.60 3.63 14.91
C TRP A 152 -1.63 3.44 16.43
N LEU A 153 -2.74 2.95 16.98
CA LEU A 153 -2.86 2.67 18.43
C LEU A 153 -1.81 1.67 18.92
N PHE A 154 -1.45 0.70 18.08
CA PHE A 154 -0.45 -0.32 18.38
C PHE A 154 0.97 0.09 17.96
N GLY A 155 1.11 0.74 16.79
CA GLY A 155 2.40 0.92 16.11
C GLY A 155 2.85 2.36 15.84
N GLY A 156 2.05 3.38 16.15
CA GLY A 156 2.28 4.75 15.70
C GLY A 156 3.64 5.33 16.11
N SER A 157 4.16 4.97 17.28
CA SER A 157 5.48 5.45 17.71
C SER A 157 6.66 4.76 17.04
N LEU A 158 6.47 3.53 16.55
CA LEU A 158 7.47 2.87 15.71
C LEU A 158 7.61 3.60 14.38
N VAL A 159 6.46 3.90 13.76
CA VAL A 159 6.38 4.68 12.52
C VAL A 159 6.96 6.08 12.72
N TRP A 160 6.62 6.76 13.83
CA TRP A 160 7.09 8.12 14.10
C TRP A 160 8.62 8.24 14.16
N ARG A 161 9.32 7.25 14.73
CA ARG A 161 10.79 7.24 14.79
C ARG A 161 11.44 6.96 13.44
N THR A 162 10.74 6.26 12.56
CA THR A 162 11.20 5.94 11.20
C THR A 162 10.54 6.82 10.14
N LYS A 163 9.85 7.89 10.55
CA LYS A 163 8.93 8.67 9.70
C LYS A 163 9.53 9.08 8.37
N SER A 164 10.77 9.56 8.34
CA SER A 164 11.39 10.01 7.08
C SER A 164 11.54 8.88 6.08
N ARG A 165 11.93 7.68 6.55
CA ARG A 165 12.12 6.49 5.68
C ARG A 165 10.80 5.84 5.32
N PHE A 166 9.89 5.79 6.28
CA PHE A 166 8.52 5.32 6.07
C PHE A 166 7.81 6.18 5.00
N ILE A 167 7.87 7.50 5.15
CA ILE A 167 7.30 8.46 4.18
C ILE A 167 8.02 8.32 2.83
N LEU A 168 9.36 8.26 2.82
CA LEU A 168 10.12 8.13 1.58
C LEU A 168 9.77 6.84 0.82
N ALA A 169 9.75 5.69 1.50
CA ALA A 169 9.37 4.41 0.88
C ALA A 169 7.95 4.43 0.32
N THR A 170 7.02 5.00 1.10
CA THR A 170 5.62 5.13 0.71
C THR A 170 5.47 6.05 -0.51
N LEU A 171 6.12 7.22 -0.51
CA LEU A 171 6.00 8.20 -1.59
C LEU A 171 6.63 7.71 -2.88
N ILE A 172 7.83 7.10 -2.83
CA ILE A 172 8.49 6.53 -4.02
C ILE A 172 7.55 5.49 -4.67
N SER A 173 7.01 4.60 -3.86
CA SER A 173 6.11 3.54 -4.35
C SER A 173 4.79 4.10 -4.86
N THR A 174 4.22 5.07 -4.17
CA THR A 174 2.98 5.74 -4.61
C THR A 174 3.19 6.41 -5.97
N ILE A 175 4.25 7.19 -6.12
CA ILE A 175 4.57 7.88 -7.38
C ILE A 175 4.77 6.86 -8.50
N TYR A 176 5.55 5.81 -8.26
CA TYR A 176 5.83 4.80 -9.28
C TYR A 176 4.56 4.09 -9.76
N PHE A 177 3.71 3.62 -8.85
CA PHE A 177 2.47 2.93 -9.21
C PHE A 177 1.39 3.87 -9.76
N SER A 178 1.32 5.11 -9.31
CA SER A 178 0.51 6.15 -9.95
C SER A 178 0.94 6.38 -11.40
N LEU A 179 2.25 6.39 -11.70
CA LEU A 179 2.73 6.55 -13.08
C LEU A 179 2.35 5.35 -13.97
N ILE A 180 2.41 4.13 -13.43
CA ILE A 180 1.94 2.93 -14.15
C ILE A 180 0.43 3.04 -14.43
N ASP A 181 -0.35 3.47 -13.44
CA ASP A 181 -1.80 3.63 -13.57
C ASP A 181 -2.16 4.74 -14.59
N ALA A 182 -1.45 5.87 -14.55
CA ALA A 182 -1.59 6.95 -15.52
C ALA A 182 -1.25 6.46 -16.94
N PHE A 183 -0.17 5.69 -17.08
CA PHE A 183 0.22 5.08 -18.35
C PHE A 183 -0.86 4.10 -18.86
N ALA A 184 -1.40 3.28 -17.97
CA ALA A 184 -2.43 2.31 -18.34
C ALA A 184 -3.73 2.97 -18.82
N ILE A 185 -4.15 4.04 -18.14
CA ILE A 185 -5.30 4.86 -18.56
C ILE A 185 -5.02 5.53 -19.91
N HIS A 186 -3.84 6.12 -20.08
CA HIS A 186 -3.46 6.76 -21.34
C HIS A 186 -3.42 5.78 -22.53
N LYS A 187 -3.06 4.52 -22.27
CA LYS A 187 -3.09 3.45 -23.27
C LYS A 187 -4.45 2.78 -23.43
N GLY A 188 -5.44 3.16 -22.63
CA GLY A 188 -6.80 2.62 -22.71
C GLY A 188 -6.95 1.20 -22.15
N TYR A 189 -6.00 0.70 -21.36
CA TYR A 189 -6.12 -0.62 -20.72
C TYR A 189 -7.29 -0.67 -19.73
N TRP A 190 -7.51 0.43 -19.02
CA TRP A 190 -8.74 0.67 -18.29
C TRP A 190 -9.14 2.13 -18.39
N ILE A 191 -10.44 2.37 -18.27
CA ILE A 191 -11.05 3.68 -18.45
C ILE A 191 -11.55 4.17 -17.11
N VAL A 192 -11.26 5.44 -16.79
CA VAL A 192 -11.81 6.09 -15.61
C VAL A 192 -12.98 6.98 -16.02
N ASN A 193 -14.11 6.82 -15.35
CA ASN A 193 -15.28 7.65 -15.62
C ASN A 193 -15.10 9.03 -14.97
N ALA A 194 -14.89 10.04 -15.82
CA ALA A 194 -14.66 11.41 -15.39
C ALA A 194 -15.88 12.05 -14.71
N SER A 195 -17.11 11.62 -15.03
CA SER A 195 -18.32 12.16 -14.39
C SER A 195 -18.52 11.66 -12.96
N LEU A 196 -17.86 10.56 -12.60
CA LEU A 196 -17.84 9.96 -11.27
C LEU A 196 -16.53 10.26 -10.53
N SER A 197 -15.76 11.24 -10.98
CA SER A 197 -14.50 11.65 -10.35
C SER A 197 -14.56 13.13 -9.96
N SER A 198 -13.69 13.57 -9.06
CA SER A 198 -13.65 14.97 -8.61
C SER A 198 -13.28 15.99 -9.70
N GLY A 199 -12.86 15.52 -10.87
CA GLY A 199 -12.34 16.34 -11.97
C GLY A 199 -10.90 16.80 -11.77
N ILE A 200 -10.29 16.53 -10.61
CA ILE A 200 -8.90 16.88 -10.32
C ILE A 200 -7.98 15.78 -10.86
N THR A 201 -7.10 16.14 -11.79
CA THR A 201 -6.14 15.19 -12.38
C THR A 201 -4.71 15.66 -12.21
N ILE A 202 -3.79 14.70 -12.02
CA ILE A 202 -2.35 14.90 -11.92
C ILE A 202 -1.71 14.02 -12.99
N PHE A 203 -1.05 14.63 -13.99
CA PHE A 203 -0.52 13.91 -15.16
C PHE A 203 -1.55 13.01 -15.87
N GLY A 204 -2.81 13.44 -15.92
CA GLY A 204 -3.91 12.67 -16.53
C GLY A 204 -4.50 11.57 -15.64
N LEU A 205 -3.98 11.38 -14.42
CA LEU A 205 -4.52 10.45 -13.44
C LEU A 205 -5.42 11.18 -12.43
N PRO A 206 -6.66 10.72 -12.18
CA PRO A 206 -7.50 11.29 -11.13
C PRO A 206 -6.83 11.24 -9.75
N ILE A 207 -6.97 12.31 -8.97
CA ILE A 207 -6.30 12.43 -7.67
C ILE A 207 -6.69 11.29 -6.71
N GLU A 208 -7.92 10.80 -6.81
CA GLU A 208 -8.46 9.68 -6.03
C GLU A 208 -7.65 8.40 -6.21
N ARG A 209 -7.13 8.17 -7.42
CA ARG A 209 -6.30 7.01 -7.73
C ARG A 209 -4.93 7.13 -7.06
N SER A 210 -4.32 8.31 -7.11
CA SER A 210 -3.08 8.58 -6.39
C SER A 210 -3.25 8.47 -4.88
N LEU A 211 -4.36 8.98 -4.35
CA LEU A 211 -4.71 8.84 -2.93
C LEU A 211 -4.94 7.38 -2.54
N PHE A 212 -5.58 6.59 -3.41
CA PHE A 212 -5.76 5.16 -3.20
C PHE A 212 -4.40 4.45 -3.03
N TYR A 213 -3.47 4.66 -3.96
CA TYR A 213 -2.11 4.10 -3.84
C TYR A 213 -1.37 4.62 -2.62
N LEU A 214 -1.52 5.90 -2.28
CA LEU A 214 -0.90 6.49 -1.09
C LEU A 214 -1.39 5.79 0.18
N CYS A 215 -2.71 5.73 0.35
CA CYS A 215 -3.33 5.11 1.51
C CYS A 215 -3.02 3.62 1.61
N LEU A 216 -3.03 2.91 0.49
CA LEU A 216 -2.69 1.49 0.43
C LEU A 216 -1.22 1.24 0.84
N ASN A 217 -0.30 2.05 0.32
CA ASN A 217 1.12 1.99 0.69
C ASN A 217 1.34 2.35 2.17
N LEU A 218 0.66 3.38 2.69
CA LEU A 218 0.77 3.76 4.09
C LEU A 218 0.32 2.62 5.01
N ALA A 219 -0.84 2.02 4.73
CA ALA A 219 -1.36 0.90 5.49
C ALA A 219 -0.43 -0.32 5.42
N PHE A 220 0.05 -0.68 4.22
CA PHE A 220 0.98 -1.78 4.02
C PHE A 220 2.31 -1.57 4.77
N CYS A 221 2.99 -0.44 4.54
CA CYS A 221 4.28 -0.13 5.17
C CYS A 221 4.17 -0.07 6.70
N GLN A 222 3.06 0.44 7.23
CA GLN A 222 2.82 0.51 8.67
C GLN A 222 2.61 -0.90 9.25
N GLY A 223 1.87 -1.75 8.55
CA GLY A 223 1.67 -3.15 8.91
C GLY A 223 2.97 -3.95 8.90
N LEU A 224 3.82 -3.68 7.90
CA LEU A 224 5.10 -4.37 7.74
C LEU A 224 6.09 -4.01 8.85
N GLU A 225 6.19 -2.73 9.22
CA GLU A 225 7.00 -2.29 10.37
C GLU A 225 6.53 -2.95 11.68
N LEU A 226 5.21 -2.99 11.90
CA LEU A 226 4.60 -3.66 13.05
C LEU A 226 4.94 -5.16 13.08
N PHE A 227 4.79 -5.86 11.95
CA PHE A 227 5.08 -7.28 11.83
C PHE A 227 6.55 -7.58 12.17
N TRP A 228 7.48 -6.86 11.55
CA TRP A 228 8.90 -7.05 11.82
C TRP A 228 9.26 -6.70 13.26
N TYR A 229 8.63 -5.69 13.86
CA TYR A 229 8.85 -5.35 15.26
C TYR A 229 8.44 -6.49 16.21
N VAL A 230 7.25 -7.05 16.00
CA VAL A 230 6.75 -8.18 16.80
C VAL A 230 7.69 -9.39 16.67
N ASN A 231 8.13 -9.71 15.46
CA ASN A 231 9.03 -10.83 15.24
C ASN A 231 10.44 -10.60 15.79
N ARG A 232 10.96 -9.36 15.78
CA ARG A 232 12.22 -9.01 16.48
C ARG A 232 12.09 -9.23 17.97
N ARG A 233 10.97 -8.80 18.58
CA ARG A 233 10.72 -8.98 20.01
C ARG A 233 10.67 -10.46 20.41
N LYS A 234 10.14 -11.31 19.53
CA LYS A 234 10.12 -12.77 19.71
C LYS A 234 11.47 -13.46 19.44
N GLY A 235 12.53 -12.71 19.09
CA GLY A 235 13.84 -13.29 18.78
C GLY A 235 13.94 -13.95 17.39
N LEU A 236 12.96 -13.76 16.50
CA LEU A 236 12.96 -14.38 15.17
C LEU A 236 13.88 -13.68 14.16
N PHE A 237 14.56 -12.61 14.57
CA PHE A 237 15.60 -11.93 13.78
C PHE A 237 17.03 -12.26 14.23
N THR A 238 17.21 -13.08 15.27
CA THR A 238 18.54 -13.53 15.70
C THR A 238 18.90 -14.84 15.01
N GLU A 239 19.39 -14.75 13.77
CA GLU A 239 20.06 -15.89 13.15
C GLU A 239 21.50 -16.00 13.69
N ARG A 240 21.75 -17.04 14.48
CA ARG A 240 23.06 -17.71 14.63
C ARG A 240 24.28 -16.87 15.04
N ALA A 241 24.22 -16.16 16.16
CA ALA A 241 25.44 -15.69 16.84
C ALA A 241 25.96 -16.66 17.93
N ARG A 242 25.49 -17.92 18.01
CA ARG A 242 25.82 -18.84 19.12
C ARG A 242 26.14 -20.29 18.73
N ILE A 243 26.55 -20.58 17.49
CA ILE A 243 27.08 -21.91 17.12
C ILE A 243 28.42 -21.78 16.39
N ARG A 244 29.30 -20.91 16.88
CA ARG A 244 30.74 -21.00 16.60
C ARG A 244 31.48 -20.84 17.90
#